data_AF-A0A356A3N1-F1
#
_entry.id   AF-A0A356A3N1-F1
#
_cell.length_a   1.000
_cell.length_b   1.000
_cell.length_c   1.000
_cell.angle_alpha   90.00
_cell.angle_beta   90.00
_cell.angle_gamma   90.00
#
_symmetry.space_group_name_H-M   'P 1'
#
loop_
_entity.id
_entity.type
_entity.pdbx_description
1 polymer ?
#
loop_
_entity_poly.entity_id
_entity_poly.type
_entity_poly.pdbx_seq_one_letter_code
_entity_poly.pdbx_strand_id
1 'polypeptide(L)'
;MFHVVLVHPEIPPNTGNIIRLCANTGCRLHLVEPLGFRVDDKHLIRAGLDYHEMTTMTVYKSWETFLSEAKPDRNRMFAMTTKG
;
A
#
# COMPACT_ATOMS: atom_id res chain seq x y z
N MET A 1 4.12 -8.39 -12.82
CA MET A 1 3.94 -7.08 -12.16
C MET A 1 4.03 -7.28 -10.65
N PHE A 2 4.78 -6.43 -9.94
CA PHE A 2 4.97 -6.57 -8.50
C PHE A 2 3.87 -5.86 -7.70
N HIS A 3 3.63 -6.35 -6.49
CA HIS A 3 2.64 -5.82 -5.57
C HIS A 3 3.31 -5.54 -4.22
N VAL A 4 3.03 -4.37 -3.65
CA VAL A 4 3.43 -3.99 -2.30
C VAL A 4 2.18 -3.95 -1.44
N VAL A 5 2.20 -4.63 -0.29
CA VAL A 5 1.07 -4.67 0.64
C VAL A 5 1.54 -4.09 1.97
N LEU A 6 0.91 -3.00 2.42
CA LEU A 6 1.13 -2.43 3.74
C LEU A 6 -0.05 -2.80 4.63
N VAL A 7 0.23 -3.60 5.66
CA VAL A 7 -0.78 -4.02 6.64
C VAL A 7 -0.74 -3.07 7.82
N HIS A 8 -1.84 -2.37 8.05
CA HIS A 8 -2.03 -1.41 9.14
C HIS A 8 -0.91 -0.35 9.24
N PRO A 9 -0.55 0.36 8.14
CA PRO A 9 0.54 1.32 8.19
C PRO A 9 0.23 2.48 9.14
N GLU A 10 1.19 2.81 10.02
CA GLU A 10 0.99 3.79 11.09
C GLU A 10 1.52 5.19 10.75
N ILE A 11 2.61 5.27 9.97
CA ILE A 11 3.38 6.50 9.77
C ILE A 11 3.12 7.07 8.38
N PRO A 12 2.43 8.22 8.25
CA PRO A 12 2.07 8.79 6.94
C PRO A 12 3.27 9.05 6.00
N PRO A 13 4.40 9.63 6.45
CA PRO A 13 5.57 9.82 5.60
C PRO A 13 6.12 8.53 4.96
N ASN A 14 6.09 7.40 5.67
CA ASN A 14 6.56 6.12 5.14
C ASN A 14 5.64 5.65 4.01
N THR A 15 4.32 5.74 4.21
CA THR A 15 3.35 5.38 3.17
C THR A 15 3.49 6.30 1.95
N GLY A 16 3.65 7.62 2.15
CA GLY A 16 3.90 8.56 1.05
C GLY A 16 5.12 8.19 0.20
N ASN A 17 6.24 7.86 0.84
CA ASN A 17 7.45 7.40 0.15
C ASN A 17 7.23 6.08 -0.61
N ILE A 18 6.45 5.16 -0.05
CA ILE A 18 6.13 3.87 -0.70
C ILE A 18 5.18 4.07 -1.88
N ILE A 19 4.22 4.99 -1.80
CA ILE A 19 3.38 5.36 -2.95
C ILE A 19 4.26 5.88 -4.08
N ARG A 20 5.18 6.81 -3.78
CA ARG A 20 6.14 7.33 -4.78
C ARG A 20 6.98 6.21 -5.40
N LEU A 21 7.50 5.29 -4.57
CA LEU A 21 8.25 4.14 -5.05
C LEU A 21 7.41 3.29 -6.02
N CYS A 22 6.15 3.01 -5.67
CA CYS A 22 5.25 2.22 -6.50
C CYS A 22 4.97 2.90 -7.84
N ALA A 23 4.71 4.22 -7.83
CA ALA A 23 4.54 5.02 -9.04
C ALA A 23 5.77 4.96 -9.96
N ASN A 24 6.97 5.12 -9.39
CA ASN A 24 8.23 5.10 -10.15
C ASN A 24 8.62 3.72 -10.68
N THR A 25 8.14 2.65 -10.06
CA THR A 25 8.51 1.26 -10.42
C THR A 25 7.40 0.50 -11.14
N GLY A 26 6.21 1.11 -11.29
CA GLY A 26 5.02 0.43 -11.82
C GLY A 26 4.47 -0.68 -10.91
N CYS A 27 4.85 -0.70 -9.63
CA CYS A 27 4.26 -1.62 -8.66
C CYS A 27 2.82 -1.20 -8.32
N ARG A 28 1.96 -2.17 -8.01
CA ARG A 28 0.65 -1.90 -7.42
C ARG A 28 0.76 -1.83 -5.91
N LEU A 29 0.14 -0.83 -5.31
CA LEU A 29 0.13 -0.66 -3.86
C LEU A 29 -1.22 -1.08 -3.28
N HIS A 30 -1.16 -1.86 -2.20
CA HIS A 30 -2.32 -2.30 -1.43
C HIS A 30 -2.15 -1.83 0.01
N LEU A 31 -3.15 -1.13 0.55
CA LEU A 31 -3.20 -0.73 1.95
C LEU A 31 -4.31 -1.53 2.66
N VAL A 32 -4.02 -2.10 3.81
CA VAL A 32 -5.01 -2.81 4.64
C VAL A 32 -5.29 -2.00 5.90
N GLU A 33 -6.56 -1.66 6.12
CA GLU A 33 -7.05 -0.94 7.30
C GLU A 33 -6.96 -1.78 8.59
N PRO A 34 -6.84 -1.14 9.78
CA PRO A 34 -6.88 0.30 10.01
C PRO A 34 -5.56 1.01 9.65
N LEU A 35 -5.68 2.16 8.99
CA LEU A 35 -4.53 3.04 8.75
C LEU A 35 -4.34 3.97 9.95
N GLY A 36 -3.10 4.21 10.37
CA GLY A 36 -2.79 5.16 11.45
C GLY A 36 -2.93 6.63 11.06
N PHE A 37 -3.39 6.92 9.84
CA PHE A 37 -3.54 8.25 9.26
C PHE A 37 -4.69 8.25 8.24
N ARG A 38 -5.13 9.44 7.83
CA ARG A 38 -6.14 9.57 6.78
C ARG A 38 -5.48 9.65 5.41
N VAL A 39 -6.07 9.01 4.40
CA VAL A 39 -5.52 8.99 3.02
C VAL A 39 -5.65 10.37 2.34
N ASP A 40 -6.56 11.21 2.81
CA ASP A 40 -6.74 12.61 2.38
C ASP A 40 -5.79 13.60 3.06
N ASP A 41 -4.89 13.13 3.93
CA ASP A 41 -4.05 13.99 4.73
C ASP A 41 -3.08 14.80 3.84
N LYS A 42 -2.93 16.08 4.15
CA LYS A 42 -2.08 17.04 3.41
C LYS A 42 -0.63 16.56 3.31
N HIS A 43 -0.22 15.66 4.18
CA HIS A 43 1.08 14.99 4.15
C HIS A 43 1.27 14.08 2.93
N LEU A 44 0.23 13.38 2.48
CA LEU A 44 0.27 12.56 1.26
C LEU A 44 0.32 13.44 0.01
N ILE A 45 -0.44 14.55 0.00
CA ILE A 45 -0.40 15.55 -1.08
C ILE A 45 1.01 16.20 -1.19
N ARG A 46 1.66 16.49 -0.05
CA ARG A 46 3.03 17.05 -0.02
C ARG A 46 4.11 16.08 -0.44
N ALA A 47 3.87 14.77 -0.43
CA ALA A 47 4.78 13.80 -1.04
C ALA A 47 4.83 13.92 -2.58
N GLY A 48 4.14 14.92 -3.15
CA GLY A 48 4.07 15.24 -4.58
C GLY A 48 3.24 14.22 -5.35
N LEU A 49 2.30 13.57 -4.66
CA LEU A 49 1.44 12.54 -5.24
C LEU A 49 0.49 13.19 -6.24
N ASP A 50 0.80 13.04 -7.52
CA ASP A 50 -0.13 13.41 -8.58
C ASP A 50 -1.29 12.41 -8.62
N TYR A 51 -2.43 12.81 -9.16
CA TYR A 51 -3.64 11.98 -9.22
C TYR A 51 -3.39 10.61 -9.89
N HIS A 52 -2.47 10.55 -10.85
CA HIS A 52 -2.01 9.32 -11.49
C HIS A 52 -1.32 8.35 -10.51
N GLU A 53 -0.53 8.84 -9.56
CA GLU A 53 0.15 8.00 -8.56
C GLU A 53 -0.86 7.39 -7.57
N MET A 54 -2.02 8.03 -7.38
CA MET A 54 -3.12 7.48 -6.59
C MET A 54 -3.91 6.38 -7.34
N THR A 55 -3.90 6.35 -8.67
CA THR A 55 -4.67 5.35 -9.46
C THR A 55 -4.14 3.91 -9.32
N THR A 56 -2.92 3.73 -8.82
CA THR A 56 -2.30 2.40 -8.63
C THR A 56 -2.46 1.84 -7.22
N MET A 57 -3.20 2.53 -6.35
CA MET A 57 -3.40 2.17 -4.94
C MET A 57 -4.82 1.67 -4.67
N THR A 58 -4.95 0.56 -3.95
CA THR A 58 -6.24 0.06 -3.43
C THR A 58 -6.20 -0.02 -1.91
N VAL A 59 -7.29 0.37 -1.25
CA VAL A 59 -7.45 0.29 0.21
C VAL A 59 -8.48 -0.80 0.54
N TYR A 60 -8.12 -1.72 1.43
CA TYR A 60 -8.95 -2.84 1.86
C TYR A 60 -9.35 -2.69 3.32
N LYS A 61 -10.60 -3.10 3.63
CA LYS A 61 -11.14 -3.04 5.00
C LYS A 61 -10.51 -4.01 5.99
N SER A 62 -10.03 -5.15 5.51
CA SER A 62 -9.32 -6.13 6.31
C SER A 62 -8.41 -6.99 5.44
N TRP A 63 -7.60 -7.82 6.10
CA TRP A 63 -6.75 -8.79 5.42
C TRP A 63 -7.57 -9.79 4.58
N GLU A 64 -8.72 -10.22 5.08
CA GLU A 64 -9.64 -11.12 4.39
C GLU A 64 -10.22 -10.46 3.13
N THR A 65 -10.57 -9.18 3.20
CA THR A 65 -11.01 -8.40 2.03
C THR A 65 -9.89 -8.31 0.98
N PHE A 66 -8.65 -8.06 1.41
CA PHE A 66 -7.51 -8.09 0.50
C PHE A 66 -7.37 -9.45 -0.19
N LEU A 67 -7.40 -10.56 0.55
CA LEU A 67 -7.26 -11.90 -0.01
C LEU A 67 -8.38 -12.26 -0.98
N SER A 68 -9.62 -11.87 -0.70
CA SER A 68 -10.79 -12.22 -1.52
C SER A 68 -10.87 -11.39 -2.80
N GLU A 69 -10.50 -10.12 -2.75
CA GLU A 69 -10.58 -9.19 -3.88
C GLU A 69 -9.31 -9.21 -4.74
N ALA A 70 -8.13 -9.12 -4.12
CA ALA A 70 -6.86 -9.09 -4.86
C ALA A 70 -6.41 -10.48 -5.34
N LYS A 71 -6.93 -11.55 -4.71
CA LYS A 71 -6.64 -12.97 -5.03
C LYS A 71 -5.15 -13.23 -5.32
N PRO A 72 -4.23 -12.85 -4.41
CA PRO A 72 -2.81 -13.04 -4.65
C PRO A 72 -2.45 -14.52 -4.71
N ASP A 73 -1.51 -14.88 -5.60
CA ASP A 73 -0.92 -16.22 -5.61
C ASP A 73 -0.12 -16.44 -4.32
N ARG A 74 -0.59 -17.39 -3.50
CA ARG A 74 0.01 -17.69 -2.19
C ARG A 74 1.43 -18.23 -2.29
N ASN A 75 1.81 -18.84 -3.42
CA ASN A 75 3.17 -19.33 -3.66
C ASN A 75 4.15 -18.20 -4.03
N ARG A 76 3.64 -16.99 -4.26
CA ARG A 76 4.39 -15.80 -4.69
C ARG A 76 4.19 -14.64 -3.72
N MET A 77 3.76 -14.93 -2.50
CA MET A 77 3.54 -13.95 -1.45
C MET A 77 4.64 -14.09 -0.40
N PHE A 78 5.35 -12.98 -0.15
CA PHE A 78 6.51 -12.93 0.74
C PHE A 78 6.21 -11.95 1.87
N ALA A 79 6.37 -12.42 3.11
CA ALA A 79 6.22 -11.58 4.30
C ALA A 79 7.59 -11.16 4.81
N MET A 80 7.76 -9.85 5.05
CA MET A 80 8.96 -9.33 5.71
C MET A 80 8.80 -9.52 7.22
N THR A 81 9.64 -10.36 7.82
CA THR A 81 9.66 -10.66 9.25
C THR A 81 11.09 -10.88 9.72
N THR A 82 11.38 -10.53 10.97
CA THR A 82 12.67 -10.84 11.62
C THR A 82 12.68 -12.23 12.28
N LYS A 83 11.53 -12.91 12.32
CA LYS A 83 11.42 -14.29 12.82
C LYS A 83 11.83 -15.26 11.71
N GLY A 84 12.90 -16.02 11.97
CA GLY A 84 13.34 -17.15 11.15
C GLY A 84 12.82 -18.49 11.68
#